data_AF-A0A0E4H851-F1
#
_entry.id   AF-A0A0E4H851-F1
#
_cell.length_a   1.000
_cell.length_b   1.000
_cell.length_c   1.000
_cell.angle_alpha   90.00
_cell.angle_beta   90.00
_cell.angle_gamma   90.00
#
_symmetry.space_group_name_H-M   'P 1'
#
loop_
_entity.id
_entity.type
_entity.pdbx_description
1 polymer ?
#
loop_
_entity_poly.entity_id
_entity_poly.type
_entity_poly.pdbx_seq_one_letter_code
_entity_poly.pdbx_strand_id
1 'polypeptide(L)'
;MDTLEHFKKYSNHLIFSLLLGLFFVFTFSIKEELKIGDNDGILRIQAQAENAEESLGYAQQIYDITINGISIKEEDVVKNEWNYSDLDIVEPFYSTGGTNGEILEIKINEPIKTLSFYYSKNVNRGFFDVYIGDRLVSKTDAYSNEAERQYVTLGAPRYYGISIGNALWYLVVFTFALAIVLFSYLNIYKEFTKMDFLKLCLTSFGSALILYLTSQYLSEDYVNIFSLSYYPQYKIFVPVILAIFFTQISVISLRYTVKNIENDLWRSNAWESGSRLFAFKDKVRLFFKFFHKKIIYYIIYLVAILSPLFSYFLLQNSYSRIGNVDQSAHFYNLLLMYILFLLIFWISTSLRFSIVLIIAVGLVLGILNKVMIDVRDAPLMYYNLFQIQDGLNVASKVAPVFTQRIFQSVILGCVFLSLATFLPMKPKKIAWWKRIVVSILGLLVTVFALPFISKSIYETADIKLSYWRMDSTYSKNGFPLSFVSYYEDSKIAKPQGYSYEKVEQLLNVYPVQKVNAQGQLPNIIVIQNESQTDFSNLPGLQLTNDPLRFQH
;
A
#
# COMPACT_ATOMS: atom_id res chain seq x y z
N MET A 1 -5.57 -7.11 -54.66
CA MET A 1 -6.67 -6.65 -53.78
C MET A 1 -7.23 -7.82 -52.97
N ASP A 2 -7.51 -8.95 -53.60
CA ASP A 2 -7.98 -10.19 -52.95
C ASP A 2 -7.09 -10.71 -51.83
N THR A 3 -5.76 -10.64 -51.96
CA THR A 3 -4.81 -11.02 -50.90
C THR A 3 -4.94 -10.14 -49.65
N LEU A 4 -5.33 -8.87 -49.81
CA LEU A 4 -5.47 -7.88 -48.74
C LEU A 4 -6.83 -8.00 -48.04
N GLU A 5 -7.88 -8.37 -48.77
CA GLU A 5 -9.19 -8.75 -48.21
C GLU A 5 -9.14 -10.10 -47.49
N HIS A 6 -8.42 -11.08 -48.06
CA HIS A 6 -8.15 -12.35 -47.41
C HIS A 6 -7.37 -12.12 -46.10
N PHE A 7 -6.31 -11.29 -46.12
CA PHE A 7 -5.57 -10.95 -44.89
C PHE A 7 -6.45 -10.27 -43.83
N LYS A 8 -7.36 -9.36 -44.21
CA LYS A 8 -8.31 -8.71 -43.29
C LYS A 8 -9.36 -9.66 -42.70
N LYS A 9 -9.72 -10.73 -43.41
CA LYS A 9 -10.66 -11.75 -42.92
C LYS A 9 -9.99 -12.67 -41.89
N TYR A 10 -8.74 -13.06 -42.12
CA TYR A 10 -7.98 -13.93 -41.22
C TYR A 10 -7.30 -13.21 -40.05
N SER A 11 -7.08 -11.89 -40.16
CA SER A 11 -6.50 -11.08 -39.08
C SER A 11 -7.33 -11.12 -37.79
N ASN A 12 -8.67 -11.22 -37.91
CA ASN A 12 -9.57 -11.40 -36.77
C ASN A 12 -9.27 -12.67 -35.98
N HIS A 13 -9.21 -13.80 -36.69
CA HIS A 13 -8.95 -15.09 -36.07
C HIS A 13 -7.54 -15.12 -35.46
N LEU A 14 -6.55 -14.52 -36.12
CA LEU A 14 -5.19 -14.44 -35.62
C LEU A 14 -5.08 -13.61 -34.33
N ILE A 15 -5.72 -12.43 -34.27
CA ILE A 15 -5.75 -11.59 -33.06
C ILE A 15 -6.47 -12.32 -31.92
N PHE A 16 -7.61 -12.95 -32.19
CA PHE A 16 -8.34 -13.70 -31.18
C PHE A 16 -7.52 -14.88 -30.64
N SER A 17 -6.90 -15.68 -31.53
CA SER A 17 -6.03 -16.80 -31.13
C SER A 17 -4.82 -16.33 -30.31
N LEU A 18 -4.20 -15.20 -30.66
CA LEU A 18 -3.11 -14.62 -29.89
C LEU A 18 -3.57 -14.19 -28.49
N LEU A 19 -4.68 -13.46 -28.39
CA LEU A 19 -5.25 -13.03 -27.11
C LEU A 19 -5.65 -14.22 -26.24
N LEU A 20 -6.20 -15.27 -26.85
CA LEU A 20 -6.57 -16.50 -26.14
C LEU A 20 -5.33 -17.24 -25.62
N GLY A 21 -4.25 -17.31 -26.41
CA GLY A 21 -2.97 -17.86 -25.97
C GLY A 21 -2.38 -17.10 -24.77
N LEU A 22 -2.33 -15.77 -24.83
CA LEU A 22 -1.89 -14.92 -23.72
C LEU A 22 -2.78 -15.06 -22.47
N PHE A 23 -4.08 -15.26 -22.67
CA PHE A 23 -5.04 -15.48 -21.59
C PHE A 23 -4.82 -16.82 -20.88
N PHE A 24 -4.48 -17.88 -21.63
CA PHE A 24 -4.09 -19.15 -21.03
C PHE A 24 -2.77 -19.03 -20.26
N VAL A 25 -1.79 -18.29 -20.77
CA VAL A 25 -0.55 -18.00 -20.02
C VAL A 25 -0.86 -17.25 -18.72
N PHE A 26 -1.73 -16.24 -18.76
CA PHE A 26 -2.18 -15.52 -17.56
C PHE A 26 -2.86 -16.47 -16.57
N THR A 27 -3.87 -17.22 -17.00
CA THR A 27 -4.64 -18.12 -16.14
C THR A 27 -3.76 -19.21 -15.53
N PHE A 28 -2.82 -19.75 -16.30
CA PHE A 28 -1.83 -20.72 -15.80
C PHE A 28 -0.87 -20.08 -14.79
N SER A 29 -0.46 -18.83 -15.02
CA SER A 29 0.44 -18.12 -14.10
C SER A 29 -0.19 -17.86 -12.73
N ILE A 30 -1.51 -17.65 -12.66
CA ILE A 30 -2.26 -17.43 -11.40
C ILE A 30 -2.97 -18.68 -10.88
N LYS A 31 -2.65 -19.87 -11.41
CA LYS A 31 -3.38 -21.11 -11.10
C LYS A 31 -3.44 -21.45 -9.60
N GLU A 32 -2.43 -21.03 -8.83
CA GLU A 32 -2.41 -21.28 -7.39
C GLU A 32 -3.48 -20.44 -6.68
N GLU A 33 -3.78 -19.23 -7.16
CA GLU A 33 -4.85 -18.38 -6.62
C GLU A 33 -6.26 -18.95 -6.86
N LEU A 34 -6.41 -19.84 -7.85
CA LEU A 34 -7.68 -20.50 -8.20
C LEU A 34 -7.96 -21.76 -7.37
N LYS A 35 -7.05 -22.13 -6.46
CA LYS A 35 -7.22 -23.33 -5.62
C LYS A 35 -7.73 -22.97 -4.22
N ILE A 36 -8.31 -23.96 -3.57
CA ILE A 36 -8.72 -23.92 -2.17
C ILE A 36 -7.94 -24.95 -1.35
N GLY A 37 -7.80 -24.68 -0.05
CA GLY A 37 -7.07 -25.56 0.87
C GLY A 37 -7.87 -26.81 1.18
N ASP A 38 -7.17 -27.91 1.42
CA ASP A 38 -7.75 -29.19 1.84
C ASP A 38 -7.41 -29.43 3.32
N ASN A 39 -8.11 -28.70 4.19
CA ASN A 39 -8.05 -28.81 5.64
C ASN A 39 -9.22 -28.04 6.26
N ASP A 40 -9.32 -28.11 7.58
CA ASP A 40 -10.40 -27.56 8.37
C ASP A 40 -10.17 -26.10 8.81
N GLY A 41 -9.08 -25.44 8.44
CA GLY A 41 -8.81 -24.07 8.84
C GLY A 41 -8.07 -23.91 10.18
N ILE A 42 -7.59 -25.00 10.80
CA ILE A 42 -6.82 -24.94 12.06
C ILE A 42 -5.33 -24.81 11.75
N LEU A 43 -4.69 -23.82 12.37
CA LEU A 43 -3.25 -23.68 12.47
C LEU A 43 -2.83 -23.93 13.92
N ARG A 44 -1.84 -24.79 14.13
CA ARG A 44 -1.19 -24.95 15.43
C ARG A 44 0.32 -24.79 15.29
N ILE A 45 0.88 -23.86 16.04
CA ILE A 45 2.33 -23.70 16.19
C ILE A 45 2.68 -24.10 17.62
N GLN A 46 3.58 -25.08 17.75
CA GLN A 46 3.93 -25.67 19.04
C GLN A 46 5.44 -25.60 19.26
N ALA A 47 5.86 -24.98 20.37
CA ALA A 47 7.25 -25.02 20.80
C ALA A 47 7.58 -26.42 21.34
N GLN A 48 8.73 -26.96 20.96
CA GLN A 48 9.16 -28.30 21.36
C GLN A 48 10.11 -28.28 22.55
N ALA A 49 10.05 -29.36 23.35
CA ALA A 49 11.01 -29.66 24.44
C ALA A 49 12.41 -30.01 23.94
N GLU A 50 12.55 -30.21 22.65
CA GLU A 50 13.79 -30.61 22.03
C GLU A 50 14.58 -29.33 21.74
N ASN A 51 15.78 -29.24 22.32
CA ASN A 51 16.75 -28.20 21.98
C ASN A 51 17.64 -28.72 20.87
N ALA A 52 18.07 -27.83 19.98
CA ALA A 52 19.26 -28.11 19.18
C ALA A 52 20.44 -28.38 20.15
N GLU A 53 21.34 -29.30 19.81
CA GLU A 53 22.45 -29.69 20.70
C GLU A 53 23.26 -28.49 21.21
N GLU A 54 23.30 -27.40 20.44
CA GLU A 54 24.06 -26.19 20.72
C GLU A 54 23.21 -25.03 21.30
N SER A 55 21.90 -25.22 21.48
CA SER A 55 20.99 -24.17 21.95
C SER A 55 20.99 -23.99 23.47
N LEU A 56 20.92 -22.72 23.91
CA LEU A 56 20.81 -22.31 25.30
C LEU A 56 19.36 -22.26 25.81
N GLY A 57 18.34 -22.51 24.97
CA GLY A 57 16.94 -22.49 25.42
C GLY A 57 15.87 -22.86 24.38
N TYR A 58 14.64 -23.04 24.85
CA TYR A 58 13.47 -23.46 24.06
C TYR A 58 12.58 -22.29 23.59
N ALA A 59 12.96 -21.06 23.92
CA ALA A 59 12.09 -19.91 23.72
C ALA A 59 11.88 -19.68 22.22
N GLN A 60 10.67 -19.38 21.80
CA GLN A 60 10.36 -19.08 20.41
C GLN A 60 9.85 -17.66 20.30
N GLN A 61 10.05 -17.04 19.14
CA GLN A 61 9.48 -15.74 18.85
C GLN A 61 9.09 -15.65 17.38
N ILE A 62 7.82 -15.37 17.16
CA ILE A 62 7.19 -15.36 15.84
C ILE A 62 6.48 -14.01 15.63
N TYR A 63 6.59 -13.49 14.41
CA TYR A 63 6.08 -12.19 14.01
C TYR A 63 5.23 -12.34 12.75
N ASP A 64 4.34 -11.37 12.51
CA ASP A 64 3.69 -11.17 11.21
C ASP A 64 2.95 -12.43 10.69
N ILE A 65 2.31 -13.22 11.56
CA ILE A 65 1.59 -14.44 11.12
C ILE A 65 0.50 -14.06 10.12
N THR A 66 0.56 -14.69 8.94
CA THR A 66 -0.38 -14.51 7.83
C THR A 66 -0.87 -15.86 7.33
N ILE A 67 -2.18 -16.01 7.23
CA ILE A 67 -2.84 -17.18 6.68
C ILE A 67 -3.55 -16.75 5.41
N ASN A 68 -3.31 -17.45 4.30
CA ASN A 68 -3.85 -17.07 2.99
C ASN A 68 -3.53 -15.61 2.60
N GLY A 69 -2.35 -15.11 2.99
CA GLY A 69 -1.93 -13.72 2.74
C GLY A 69 -2.67 -12.67 3.57
N ILE A 70 -3.53 -13.09 4.50
CA ILE A 70 -4.25 -12.22 5.42
C ILE A 70 -3.65 -12.40 6.82
N SER A 71 -3.33 -11.30 7.48
CA SER A 71 -2.84 -11.33 8.85
C SER A 71 -3.91 -11.88 9.79
N ILE A 72 -3.50 -12.72 10.73
CA ILE A 72 -4.41 -13.18 11.78
C ILE A 72 -4.84 -11.99 12.64
N LYS A 73 -6.06 -12.07 13.16
CA LYS A 73 -6.57 -11.15 14.16
C LYS A 73 -6.52 -11.80 15.53
N GLU A 74 -6.60 -11.00 16.58
CA GLU A 74 -6.69 -11.51 17.95
C GLU A 74 -7.92 -12.43 18.13
N GLU A 75 -9.04 -12.12 17.48
CA GLU A 75 -10.26 -12.95 17.47
C GLU A 75 -10.09 -14.33 16.80
N ASP A 76 -9.07 -14.50 15.95
CA ASP A 76 -8.79 -15.79 15.30
C ASP A 76 -8.01 -16.74 16.22
N VAL A 77 -7.44 -16.23 17.32
CA VAL A 77 -6.62 -17.01 18.26
C VAL A 77 -7.51 -17.78 19.22
N VAL A 78 -7.54 -19.10 19.07
CA VAL A 78 -8.36 -20.01 19.90
C VAL A 78 -7.66 -20.36 21.19
N LYS A 79 -6.34 -20.54 21.13
CA LYS A 79 -5.51 -20.87 22.28
C LYS A 79 -4.19 -20.13 22.16
N ASN A 80 -3.86 -19.32 23.16
CA ASN A 80 -2.58 -18.63 23.23
C ASN A 80 -1.89 -18.95 24.56
N GLU A 81 -0.90 -19.82 24.52
CA GLU A 81 0.02 -20.04 25.65
C GLU A 81 1.29 -19.19 25.50
N TRP A 82 1.39 -18.37 24.45
CA TRP A 82 2.52 -17.50 24.18
C TRP A 82 2.23 -16.07 24.67
N ASN A 83 3.25 -15.36 25.12
CA ASN A 83 3.16 -13.94 25.43
C ASN A 83 3.03 -13.12 24.15
N TYR A 84 2.03 -12.25 24.08
CA TYR A 84 1.83 -11.30 22.98
C TYR A 84 2.39 -9.93 23.38
N SER A 85 3.18 -9.31 22.50
CA SER A 85 3.72 -7.96 22.70
C SER A 85 3.34 -7.06 21.53
N ASP A 86 2.72 -5.92 21.84
CA ASP A 86 2.25 -4.90 20.90
C ASP A 86 2.50 -3.44 21.37
N LEU A 87 3.03 -3.27 22.60
CA LEU A 87 3.33 -1.97 23.19
C LEU A 87 4.52 -1.32 22.48
N ASP A 88 4.28 -0.15 21.90
CA ASP A 88 5.27 0.73 21.25
C ASP A 88 6.18 0.07 20.21
N ILE A 89 5.69 -0.92 19.47
CA ILE A 89 6.43 -1.56 18.36
C ILE A 89 5.62 -1.55 17.06
N VAL A 90 6.32 -1.48 15.93
CA VAL A 90 5.73 -1.43 14.58
C VAL A 90 5.12 -2.77 14.17
N GLU A 91 5.70 -3.88 14.67
CA GLU A 91 5.31 -5.24 14.34
C GLU A 91 5.11 -6.06 15.63
N PRO A 92 3.86 -6.36 16.01
CA PRO A 92 3.56 -7.22 17.14
C PRO A 92 4.15 -8.62 16.98
N PHE A 93 4.43 -9.29 18.10
CA PHE A 93 5.00 -10.64 18.09
C PHE A 93 4.47 -11.52 19.21
N TYR A 94 4.50 -12.83 18.95
CA TYR A 94 4.26 -13.88 19.92
C TYR A 94 5.60 -14.42 20.39
N SER A 95 5.76 -14.62 21.69
CA SER A 95 6.96 -15.22 22.27
C SER A 95 6.62 -16.21 23.37
N THR A 96 7.30 -17.34 23.41
CA THR A 96 7.10 -18.30 24.51
C THR A 96 7.86 -17.88 25.76
N GLY A 97 7.39 -18.34 26.92
CA GLY A 97 8.10 -18.21 28.20
C GLY A 97 9.31 -19.13 28.32
N GLY A 98 9.53 -20.02 27.35
CA GLY A 98 10.61 -21.02 27.35
C GLY A 98 10.21 -22.34 28.03
N THR A 99 8.91 -22.57 28.21
CA THR A 99 8.34 -23.82 28.71
C THR A 99 8.01 -24.78 27.57
N ASN A 100 8.18 -26.07 27.82
CA ASN A 100 7.94 -27.10 26.82
C ASN A 100 6.44 -27.19 26.47
N GLY A 101 6.14 -27.23 25.17
CA GLY A 101 4.83 -27.60 24.67
C GLY A 101 3.85 -26.44 24.56
N GLU A 102 4.29 -25.19 24.76
CA GLU A 102 3.48 -23.99 24.59
C GLU A 102 2.91 -23.93 23.17
N ILE A 103 1.58 -23.83 23.07
CA ILE A 103 0.83 -23.83 21.82
C ILE A 103 0.24 -22.45 21.52
N LEU A 104 0.39 -22.04 20.27
CA LEU A 104 -0.42 -21.01 19.63
C LEU A 104 -1.34 -21.70 18.61
N GLU A 105 -2.65 -21.72 18.89
CA GLU A 105 -3.67 -22.29 18.02
C GLU A 105 -4.58 -21.20 17.49
N ILE A 106 -4.74 -21.18 16.17
CA ILE A 106 -5.50 -20.19 15.41
C ILE A 106 -6.53 -20.93 14.55
N LYS A 107 -7.78 -20.48 14.59
CA LYS A 107 -8.86 -21.01 13.75
C LYS A 107 -9.37 -19.89 12.86
N ILE A 108 -9.29 -20.13 11.56
CA ILE A 108 -9.89 -19.24 10.57
C ILE A 108 -11.12 -19.90 9.92
N ASN A 109 -12.01 -19.06 9.39
CA ASN A 109 -13.27 -19.49 8.78
C ASN A 109 -13.11 -20.07 7.35
N GLU A 110 -11.90 -20.15 6.82
CA GLU A 110 -11.60 -20.72 5.51
C GLU A 110 -10.48 -21.76 5.60
N PRO A 111 -10.42 -22.76 4.69
CA PRO A 111 -9.28 -23.67 4.61
C PRO A 111 -7.95 -22.93 4.39
N ILE A 112 -6.91 -23.37 5.09
CA ILE A 112 -5.56 -22.82 4.99
C ILE A 112 -4.91 -23.32 3.70
N LYS A 113 -4.40 -22.41 2.88
CA LYS A 113 -3.68 -22.74 1.65
C LYS A 113 -2.19 -22.46 1.82
N THR A 114 -1.89 -21.34 2.45
CA THR A 114 -0.56 -20.85 2.76
C THR A 114 -0.54 -20.30 4.17
N LEU A 115 0.61 -20.45 4.81
CA LEU A 115 0.96 -19.84 6.07
C LEU A 115 2.31 -19.16 5.88
N SER A 116 2.44 -17.91 6.31
CA SER A 116 3.71 -17.20 6.32
C SER A 116 3.90 -16.42 7.61
N PHE A 117 5.13 -16.37 8.10
CA PHE A 117 5.51 -15.63 9.30
C PHE A 117 7.03 -15.42 9.35
N TYR A 118 7.48 -14.46 10.15
CA TYR A 118 8.88 -14.38 10.54
C TYR A 118 9.09 -15.09 11.87
N TYR A 119 10.25 -15.68 12.07
CA TYR A 119 10.70 -16.19 13.37
C TYR A 119 12.11 -15.70 13.64
N SER A 120 12.41 -15.46 14.92
CA SER A 120 13.76 -15.07 15.32
C SER A 120 14.63 -16.30 15.48
N LYS A 121 15.83 -16.25 14.92
CA LYS A 121 16.90 -17.21 15.22
C LYS A 121 17.95 -16.58 16.11
N ASN A 122 18.34 -17.29 17.18
CA ASN A 122 19.45 -16.93 18.05
C ASN A 122 19.78 -18.11 18.98
N VAL A 123 20.77 -17.90 19.85
CA VAL A 123 21.30 -18.92 20.77
C VAL A 123 20.28 -19.43 21.79
N ASN A 124 19.20 -18.68 22.08
CA ASN A 124 18.17 -19.05 23.07
C ASN A 124 16.93 -19.73 22.44
N ARG A 125 17.01 -20.11 21.16
CA ARG A 125 15.89 -20.70 20.40
C ARG A 125 16.07 -22.20 20.20
N GLY A 126 14.97 -22.95 20.23
CA GLY A 126 14.96 -24.40 19.98
C GLY A 126 14.14 -24.79 18.76
N PHE A 127 13.56 -25.99 18.77
CA PHE A 127 12.64 -26.43 17.72
C PHE A 127 11.20 -25.94 17.93
N PHE A 128 10.48 -25.76 16.84
CA PHE A 128 9.02 -25.64 16.85
C PHE A 128 8.39 -26.38 15.67
N ASP A 129 7.20 -26.91 15.91
CA ASP A 129 6.41 -27.63 14.92
C ASP A 129 5.21 -26.79 14.46
N VAL A 130 4.88 -26.94 13.18
CA VAL A 130 3.75 -26.26 12.56
C VAL A 130 2.81 -27.30 11.95
N TYR A 131 1.58 -27.30 12.45
CA TYR A 131 0.51 -28.16 11.98
C TYR A 131 -0.57 -27.34 11.26
N ILE A 132 -1.08 -27.88 10.15
CA ILE A 132 -2.25 -27.36 9.45
C ILE A 132 -3.29 -28.48 9.41
N GLY A 133 -4.43 -28.27 10.09
CA GLY A 133 -5.32 -29.35 10.50
C GLY A 133 -4.55 -30.37 11.35
N ASP A 134 -4.73 -31.65 11.05
CA ASP A 134 -4.03 -32.76 11.75
C ASP A 134 -2.65 -33.09 11.16
N ARG A 135 -2.19 -32.34 10.15
CA ARG A 135 -0.96 -32.65 9.41
C ARG A 135 0.21 -31.79 9.88
N LEU A 136 1.33 -32.41 10.26
CA LEU A 136 2.61 -31.73 10.44
C LEU A 136 3.13 -31.24 9.07
N VAL A 137 3.33 -29.93 8.95
CA VAL A 137 3.78 -29.27 7.70
C VAL A 137 5.25 -28.86 7.79
N SER A 138 5.74 -28.49 8.96
CA SER A 138 7.15 -28.16 9.18
C SER A 138 7.59 -28.45 10.61
N LYS A 139 8.84 -28.91 10.75
CA LYS A 139 9.61 -28.91 12.00
C LYS A 139 10.83 -28.03 11.77
N THR A 140 10.91 -26.89 12.46
CA THR A 140 11.90 -25.85 12.17
C THR A 140 12.85 -25.69 13.35
N ASP A 141 14.14 -25.64 13.06
CA ASP A 141 15.18 -25.28 14.02
C ASP A 141 15.40 -23.76 13.99
N ALA A 142 15.09 -23.10 15.10
CA ALA A 142 15.30 -21.68 15.25
C ALA A 142 16.66 -21.33 15.89
N TYR A 143 17.54 -22.30 16.17
CA TYR A 143 18.86 -22.01 16.70
C TYR A 143 19.78 -21.32 15.68
N SER A 144 20.55 -20.33 16.15
CA SER A 144 21.65 -19.70 15.40
C SER A 144 22.64 -19.01 16.34
N ASN A 145 23.92 -19.02 15.99
CA ASN A 145 24.95 -18.23 16.70
C ASN A 145 24.77 -16.72 16.51
N GLU A 146 24.11 -16.31 15.42
CA GLU A 146 23.81 -14.92 15.11
C GLU A 146 22.32 -14.63 15.30
N ALA A 147 22.01 -13.45 15.85
CA ALA A 147 20.64 -13.00 15.99
C ALA A 147 20.12 -12.48 14.64
N GLU A 148 19.22 -13.24 14.03
CA GLU A 148 18.61 -12.88 12.75
C GLU A 148 17.11 -13.15 12.76
N ARG A 149 16.37 -12.50 11.86
CA ARG A 149 14.97 -12.83 11.59
C ARG A 149 14.91 -13.60 10.28
N GLN A 150 14.27 -14.76 10.32
CA GLN A 150 14.03 -15.59 9.15
C GLN A 150 12.55 -15.55 8.78
N TYR A 151 12.26 -15.45 7.49
CA TYR A 151 10.90 -15.57 6.98
C TYR A 151 10.67 -16.98 6.46
N VAL A 152 9.49 -17.53 6.73
CA VAL A 152 9.08 -18.82 6.20
C VAL A 152 7.68 -18.75 5.61
N THR A 153 7.49 -19.46 4.52
CA THR A 153 6.15 -19.81 4.02
C THR A 153 5.99 -21.31 3.91
N LEU A 154 4.90 -21.81 4.47
CA LEU A 154 4.46 -23.19 4.37
C LEU A 154 3.18 -23.31 3.52
N GLY A 155 3.10 -24.36 2.71
CA GLY A 155 1.92 -24.66 1.88
C GLY A 155 1.17 -25.89 2.39
N ALA A 156 -0.16 -25.86 2.30
CA ALA A 156 -1.03 -27.02 2.55
C ALA A 156 -1.48 -27.67 1.23
N PRO A 157 -1.96 -28.94 1.24
CA PRO A 157 -2.61 -29.59 0.09
C PRO A 157 -3.81 -28.79 -0.43
N ARG A 158 -4.06 -28.87 -1.75
CA ARG A 158 -5.01 -27.98 -2.44
C ARG A 158 -5.66 -28.65 -3.64
N TYR A 159 -6.85 -28.17 -3.99
CA TYR A 159 -7.56 -28.57 -5.21
C TYR A 159 -8.27 -27.37 -5.84
N TYR A 160 -8.69 -27.49 -7.10
CA TYR A 160 -9.46 -26.44 -7.77
C TYR A 160 -10.88 -26.39 -7.20
N GLY A 161 -11.30 -25.20 -6.77
CA GLY A 161 -12.61 -24.99 -6.18
C GLY A 161 -12.91 -23.50 -6.00
N ILE A 162 -14.18 -23.16 -5.80
CA ILE A 162 -14.62 -21.78 -5.60
C ILE A 162 -14.91 -21.58 -4.12
N SER A 163 -14.31 -20.56 -3.51
CA SER A 163 -14.59 -20.06 -2.16
C SER A 163 -14.71 -18.54 -2.17
N ILE A 164 -15.12 -17.95 -1.05
CA ILE A 164 -15.16 -16.49 -0.88
C ILE A 164 -13.75 -15.90 -1.07
N GLY A 165 -12.73 -16.52 -0.46
CA GLY A 165 -11.33 -16.12 -0.60
C GLY A 165 -10.72 -16.19 -2.01
N ASN A 166 -11.36 -16.84 -3.00
CA ASN A 166 -10.88 -16.82 -4.39
C ASN A 166 -11.93 -16.41 -5.44
N ALA A 167 -13.14 -16.03 -5.03
CA ALA A 167 -14.21 -15.61 -5.94
C ALA A 167 -13.77 -14.43 -6.85
N LEU A 168 -12.97 -13.50 -6.31
CA LEU A 168 -12.45 -12.37 -7.07
C LEU A 168 -11.52 -12.82 -8.20
N TRP A 169 -10.72 -13.88 -8.00
CA TRP A 169 -9.85 -14.44 -9.03
C TRP A 169 -10.64 -15.01 -10.20
N TYR A 170 -11.68 -15.80 -9.91
CA TYR A 170 -12.59 -16.31 -10.92
C TYR A 170 -13.32 -15.18 -11.66
N LEU A 171 -13.73 -14.12 -10.95
CA LEU A 171 -14.33 -12.93 -11.55
C LEU A 171 -13.37 -12.24 -12.54
N VAL A 172 -12.09 -12.10 -12.18
CA VAL A 172 -11.06 -11.52 -13.05
C VAL A 172 -10.86 -12.36 -14.30
N VAL A 173 -10.71 -13.67 -14.16
CA VAL A 173 -10.56 -14.62 -15.28
C VAL A 173 -11.77 -14.54 -16.21
N PHE A 174 -12.98 -14.56 -15.65
CA PHE A 174 -14.22 -14.43 -16.41
C PHE A 174 -14.32 -13.08 -17.14
N THR A 175 -13.97 -11.98 -16.47
CA THR A 175 -14.02 -10.62 -17.04
C THR A 175 -13.06 -10.50 -18.21
N PHE A 176 -11.84 -11.03 -18.07
CA PHE A 176 -10.84 -11.01 -19.13
C PHE A 176 -11.25 -11.89 -20.32
N ALA A 177 -11.79 -13.09 -20.07
CA ALA A 177 -12.33 -13.94 -21.12
C ALA A 177 -13.45 -13.23 -21.90
N LEU A 178 -14.40 -12.61 -21.20
CA LEU A 178 -15.49 -11.84 -21.79
C LEU A 178 -14.96 -10.65 -22.60
N ALA A 179 -13.96 -9.93 -22.06
CA ALA A 179 -13.34 -8.81 -22.73
C ALA A 179 -12.67 -9.21 -24.06
N ILE A 180 -11.99 -10.37 -24.11
CA ILE A 180 -11.35 -10.89 -25.34
C ILE A 180 -12.40 -11.21 -26.40
N VAL A 181 -13.49 -11.88 -25.99
CA VAL A 181 -14.62 -12.20 -26.88
C VAL A 181 -15.22 -10.92 -27.45
N LEU A 182 -15.54 -9.93 -26.59
CA LEU A 182 -16.09 -8.65 -27.03
C LEU A 182 -15.13 -7.88 -27.93
N PHE A 183 -13.84 -7.82 -27.57
CA PHE A 183 -12.81 -7.12 -28.32
C PHE A 183 -12.68 -7.64 -29.76
N SER A 184 -12.72 -8.97 -29.90
CA SER A 184 -12.55 -9.65 -31.18
C SER A 184 -13.83 -9.65 -32.01
N TYR A 185 -14.98 -9.96 -31.39
CA TYR A 185 -16.29 -9.99 -32.05
C TYR A 185 -16.67 -8.61 -32.60
N LEU A 186 -16.46 -7.56 -31.80
CA LEU A 186 -16.79 -6.18 -32.19
C LEU A 186 -15.70 -5.51 -33.06
N ASN A 187 -14.64 -6.24 -33.42
CA ASN A 187 -13.52 -5.73 -34.22
C ASN A 187 -12.87 -4.45 -33.64
N ILE A 188 -12.79 -4.33 -32.31
CA ILE A 188 -12.42 -3.08 -31.61
C ILE A 188 -11.00 -2.62 -31.97
N TYR A 189 -10.11 -3.56 -32.30
CA TYR A 189 -8.75 -3.27 -32.75
C TYR A 189 -8.70 -2.40 -34.02
N LYS A 190 -9.76 -2.36 -34.84
CA LYS A 190 -9.83 -1.47 -36.03
C LYS A 190 -10.07 -0.01 -35.65
N GLU A 191 -10.60 0.23 -34.46
CA GLU A 191 -10.97 1.56 -33.95
C GLU A 191 -9.91 2.14 -33.01
N PHE A 192 -8.79 1.42 -32.84
CA PHE A 192 -7.67 1.87 -32.04
C PHE A 192 -7.05 3.13 -32.64
N THR A 193 -7.13 4.24 -31.92
CA THR A 193 -6.48 5.48 -32.37
C THR A 193 -4.98 5.42 -32.08
N LYS A 194 -4.18 6.22 -32.82
CA LYS A 194 -2.74 6.40 -32.51
C LYS A 194 -2.50 6.81 -31.04
N MET A 195 -3.42 7.60 -30.48
CA MET A 195 -3.38 8.03 -29.09
C MET A 195 -3.65 6.88 -28.11
N ASP A 196 -4.55 5.96 -28.45
CA ASP A 196 -4.82 4.78 -27.61
C ASP A 196 -3.63 3.82 -27.62
N PHE A 197 -3.00 3.63 -28.79
CA PHE A 197 -1.75 2.87 -28.89
C PHE A 197 -0.62 3.50 -28.08
N LEU A 198 -0.42 4.83 -28.19
CA LEU A 198 0.60 5.55 -27.42
C LEU A 198 0.37 5.41 -25.91
N LYS A 199 -0.87 5.57 -25.44
CA LYS A 199 -1.22 5.38 -24.02
C LYS A 199 -0.91 3.97 -23.58
N LEU A 200 -1.26 2.96 -24.38
CA LEU A 200 -1.04 1.55 -24.05
C LEU A 200 0.46 1.24 -23.93
N CYS A 201 1.28 1.74 -24.86
CA CYS A 201 2.73 1.60 -24.80
C CYS A 201 3.31 2.30 -23.57
N LEU A 202 2.92 3.55 -23.30
CA LEU A 202 3.43 4.32 -22.17
C LEU A 202 3.03 3.71 -20.81
N THR A 203 1.78 3.28 -20.63
CA THR A 203 1.34 2.67 -19.37
C THR A 203 1.97 1.30 -19.15
N SER A 204 2.12 0.50 -20.21
CA SER A 204 2.74 -0.82 -20.10
C SER A 204 4.25 -0.73 -19.86
N PHE A 205 4.96 0.11 -20.62
CA PHE A 205 6.38 0.35 -20.43
C PHE A 205 6.66 1.01 -19.08
N GLY A 206 5.89 2.04 -18.71
CA GLY A 206 6.01 2.70 -17.41
C GLY A 206 5.78 1.74 -16.25
N SER A 207 4.78 0.87 -16.33
CA SER A 207 4.54 -0.14 -15.29
C SER A 207 5.66 -1.17 -15.23
N ALA A 208 6.15 -1.66 -16.38
CA ALA A 208 7.27 -2.60 -16.42
C ALA A 208 8.55 -1.98 -15.86
N LEU A 209 8.84 -0.71 -16.19
CA LEU A 209 9.99 0.03 -15.67
C LEU A 209 9.87 0.24 -14.15
N ILE A 210 8.71 0.67 -13.66
CA ILE A 210 8.49 0.84 -12.22
C ILE A 210 8.70 -0.48 -11.50
N LEU A 211 8.10 -1.56 -11.98
CA LEU A 211 8.25 -2.90 -11.39
C LEU A 211 9.72 -3.37 -11.40
N TYR A 212 10.45 -3.09 -12.48
CA TYR A 212 11.86 -3.43 -12.59
C TYR A 212 12.72 -2.63 -11.61
N LEU A 213 12.48 -1.32 -11.50
CA LEU A 213 13.20 -0.45 -10.57
C LEU A 213 12.91 -0.81 -9.12
N THR A 214 11.64 -1.08 -8.77
CA THR A 214 11.27 -1.47 -7.40
C THR A 214 11.72 -2.88 -7.07
N SER A 215 11.83 -3.78 -8.05
CA SER A 215 12.29 -5.13 -7.77
C SER A 215 13.73 -5.16 -7.28
N GLN A 216 14.61 -4.27 -7.77
CA GLN A 216 16.02 -4.22 -7.37
C GLN A 216 16.25 -4.02 -5.87
N TYR A 217 15.25 -3.50 -5.15
CA TYR A 217 15.33 -3.20 -3.73
C TYR A 217 14.60 -4.24 -2.86
N LEU A 218 14.05 -5.31 -3.44
CA LEU A 218 13.39 -6.36 -2.67
C LEU A 218 14.37 -7.01 -1.70
N SER A 219 13.92 -7.21 -0.46
CA SER A 219 14.69 -7.93 0.57
C SER A 219 14.88 -9.41 0.25
N GLU A 220 14.07 -9.97 -0.65
CA GLU A 220 14.01 -11.39 -0.94
C GLU A 220 14.02 -11.66 -2.45
N ASP A 221 14.58 -12.80 -2.85
CA ASP A 221 14.66 -13.23 -4.26
C ASP A 221 13.32 -13.69 -4.86
N TYR A 222 12.27 -13.67 -4.05
CA TYR A 222 10.92 -14.01 -4.45
C TYR A 222 9.94 -12.94 -3.99
N VAL A 223 8.78 -12.94 -4.63
CA VAL A 223 7.69 -12.04 -4.29
C VAL A 223 6.42 -12.84 -4.11
N ASN A 224 5.73 -12.56 -3.02
CA ASN A 224 4.34 -12.94 -2.86
C ASN A 224 3.43 -11.81 -3.37
N ILE A 225 2.65 -12.05 -4.41
CA ILE A 225 1.70 -11.03 -4.91
C ILE A 225 0.44 -11.00 -4.05
N PHE A 226 -0.04 -12.17 -3.62
CA PHE A 226 -1.35 -12.34 -2.99
C PHE A 226 -1.31 -13.47 -1.96
N SER A 227 -2.28 -14.39 -2.00
CA SER A 227 -2.38 -15.43 -1.00
C SER A 227 -1.47 -16.62 -1.29
N LEU A 228 -1.17 -16.95 -2.56
CA LEU A 228 -0.75 -18.30 -2.92
C LEU A 228 0.49 -18.42 -3.82
N SER A 229 0.91 -17.34 -4.47
CA SER A 229 1.84 -17.42 -5.60
C SER A 229 3.21 -16.83 -5.29
N TYR A 230 4.19 -17.71 -5.19
CA TYR A 230 5.62 -17.41 -5.04
C TYR A 230 6.22 -17.30 -6.42
N TYR A 231 6.58 -16.09 -6.82
CA TYR A 231 7.31 -15.88 -8.06
C TYR A 231 8.75 -15.55 -7.71
N PRO A 232 9.74 -16.24 -8.31
CA PRO A 232 11.06 -15.66 -8.44
C PRO A 232 10.92 -14.23 -8.98
N GLN A 233 11.75 -13.32 -8.47
CA GLN A 233 11.70 -11.89 -8.75
C GLN A 233 11.48 -11.55 -10.25
N TYR A 234 12.02 -12.35 -11.16
CA TYR A 234 11.88 -12.16 -12.62
C TYR A 234 10.63 -12.82 -13.25
N LYS A 235 10.03 -13.84 -12.62
CA LYS A 235 8.83 -14.53 -13.15
C LYS A 235 7.54 -13.79 -12.85
N ILE A 236 7.55 -12.90 -11.85
CA ILE A 236 6.38 -12.10 -11.46
C ILE A 236 5.91 -11.12 -12.53
N PHE A 237 6.82 -10.68 -13.39
CA PHE A 237 6.51 -9.73 -14.45
C PHE A 237 5.46 -10.28 -15.42
N VAL A 238 5.44 -11.61 -15.64
CA VAL A 238 4.50 -12.24 -16.57
C VAL A 238 3.04 -12.06 -16.12
N PRO A 239 2.59 -12.56 -14.94
CA PRO A 239 1.21 -12.39 -14.49
C PRO A 239 0.81 -10.91 -14.37
N VAL A 240 1.72 -10.06 -13.88
CA VAL A 240 1.41 -8.63 -13.66
C VAL A 240 1.25 -7.87 -14.97
N ILE A 241 2.17 -8.02 -15.92
CA ILE A 241 2.08 -7.35 -17.22
C ILE A 241 0.85 -7.84 -17.99
N LEU A 242 0.55 -9.15 -17.94
CA LEU A 242 -0.65 -9.70 -18.55
C LEU A 242 -1.93 -9.18 -17.88
N ALA A 243 -1.96 -9.06 -16.54
CA ALA A 243 -3.08 -8.47 -15.83
C ALA A 243 -3.31 -7.02 -16.27
N ILE A 244 -2.25 -6.19 -16.30
CA ILE A 244 -2.30 -4.81 -16.77
C ILE A 244 -2.82 -4.74 -18.21
N PHE A 245 -2.29 -5.57 -19.11
CA PHE A 245 -2.70 -5.63 -20.51
C PHE A 245 -4.19 -5.99 -20.65
N PHE A 246 -4.67 -7.04 -19.97
CA PHE A 246 -6.07 -7.44 -20.04
C PHE A 246 -7.01 -6.46 -19.34
N THR A 247 -6.57 -5.77 -18.28
CA THR A 247 -7.31 -4.63 -17.71
C THR A 247 -7.47 -3.52 -18.75
N GLN A 248 -6.41 -3.14 -19.46
CA GLN A 248 -6.48 -2.12 -20.51
C GLN A 248 -7.41 -2.55 -21.65
N ILE A 249 -7.32 -3.79 -22.14
CA ILE A 249 -8.25 -4.32 -23.16
C ILE A 249 -9.68 -4.27 -22.66
N SER A 250 -9.94 -4.69 -21.42
CA SER A 250 -11.29 -4.71 -20.83
C SER A 250 -11.91 -3.31 -20.81
N VAL A 251 -11.15 -2.30 -20.39
CA VAL A 251 -11.65 -0.92 -20.33
C VAL A 251 -11.81 -0.32 -21.73
N ILE A 252 -10.93 -0.65 -22.68
CA ILE A 252 -11.07 -0.21 -24.08
C ILE A 252 -12.31 -0.83 -24.72
N SER A 253 -12.56 -2.12 -24.48
CA SER A 253 -13.77 -2.81 -24.93
C SER A 253 -15.03 -2.16 -24.36
N LEU A 254 -15.00 -1.83 -23.06
CA LEU A 254 -16.08 -1.07 -22.42
C LEU A 254 -16.28 0.28 -23.11
N ARG A 255 -15.22 1.09 -23.24
CA ARG A 255 -15.26 2.41 -23.89
C ARG A 255 -15.82 2.38 -25.31
N TYR A 256 -15.41 1.41 -26.11
CA TYR A 256 -15.92 1.26 -27.48
C TYR A 256 -17.41 0.93 -27.49
N THR A 257 -17.83 0.01 -26.61
CA THR A 257 -19.25 -0.35 -26.45
C THR A 257 -20.07 0.89 -26.08
N VAL A 258 -19.55 1.77 -25.21
CA VAL A 258 -20.18 3.06 -24.89
C VAL A 258 -20.32 3.96 -26.12
N LYS A 259 -19.21 4.16 -26.87
CA LYS A 259 -19.17 5.04 -28.06
C LYS A 259 -20.16 4.56 -29.13
N ASN A 260 -20.22 3.26 -29.39
CA ASN A 260 -21.11 2.70 -30.40
C ASN A 260 -22.58 2.90 -30.03
N ILE A 261 -22.92 2.69 -28.75
CA ILE A 261 -24.27 2.96 -28.22
C ILE A 261 -24.66 4.43 -28.38
N GLU A 262 -23.74 5.36 -28.15
CA GLU A 262 -24.00 6.79 -28.33
C GLU A 262 -24.16 7.20 -29.79
N ASN A 263 -23.39 6.61 -30.71
CA ASN A 263 -23.56 6.85 -32.14
C ASN A 263 -24.93 6.34 -32.63
N ASP A 264 -25.37 5.18 -32.12
CA ASP A 264 -26.71 4.65 -32.37
C ASP A 264 -27.82 5.50 -31.72
N LEU A 265 -27.54 6.26 -30.63
CA LEU A 265 -28.49 7.27 -30.09
C LEU A 265 -28.70 8.42 -31.06
N TRP A 266 -27.62 8.93 -31.66
CA TRP A 266 -27.70 10.06 -32.58
C TRP A 266 -28.41 9.66 -33.88
N ARG A 267 -28.12 8.46 -34.41
CA ARG A 267 -28.80 7.95 -35.60
C ARG A 267 -30.28 7.65 -35.39
N SER A 268 -30.70 7.11 -34.24
CA SER A 268 -32.13 6.88 -33.97
C SER A 268 -32.92 8.18 -33.80
N ASN A 269 -32.37 9.16 -33.08
CA ASN A 269 -33.04 10.44 -32.87
C ASN A 269 -33.07 11.33 -34.13
N ALA A 270 -32.13 11.15 -35.06
CA ALA A 270 -32.12 11.84 -36.35
C ALA A 270 -33.17 11.30 -37.34
N TRP A 271 -33.77 10.12 -37.07
CA TRP A 271 -34.78 9.48 -37.93
C TRP A 271 -36.22 9.58 -37.39
N GLU A 272 -36.43 10.31 -36.29
CA GLU A 272 -37.75 10.55 -35.68
C GLU A 272 -38.40 11.89 -36.11
N SER A 273 -38.33 12.21 -37.40
CA SER A 273 -39.25 13.17 -38.03
C SER A 273 -40.33 12.48 -38.88
N GLY A 274 -40.49 11.17 -38.74
CA GLY A 274 -41.46 10.37 -39.51
C GLY A 274 -42.19 9.37 -38.61
N SER A 275 -43.48 9.63 -38.40
CA SER A 275 -44.43 8.82 -37.64
C SER A 275 -44.44 7.34 -38.03
N ARG A 276 -43.98 6.43 -37.16
CA ARG A 276 -44.42 5.02 -37.10
C ARG A 276 -44.41 4.51 -35.66
N LEU A 277 -45.46 3.76 -35.30
CA LEU A 277 -45.61 3.07 -34.01
C LEU A 277 -44.32 2.33 -33.61
N PHE A 278 -43.75 2.66 -32.45
CA PHE A 278 -42.60 1.94 -31.88
C PHE A 278 -42.96 0.48 -31.59
N ALA A 279 -42.31 -0.45 -32.28
CA ALA A 279 -42.41 -1.87 -31.96
C ALA A 279 -41.84 -2.17 -30.56
N PHE A 280 -42.38 -3.16 -29.85
CA PHE A 280 -41.91 -3.60 -28.53
C PHE A 280 -40.38 -3.86 -28.50
N LYS A 281 -39.83 -4.35 -29.62
CA LYS A 281 -38.39 -4.59 -29.82
C LYS A 281 -37.55 -3.31 -29.71
N ASP A 282 -38.07 -2.16 -30.15
CA ASP A 282 -37.40 -0.86 -30.07
C ASP A 282 -37.47 -0.27 -28.66
N LYS A 283 -38.58 -0.48 -27.94
CA LYS A 283 -38.70 -0.12 -26.51
C LYS A 283 -37.74 -0.94 -25.65
N VAL A 284 -37.62 -2.25 -25.89
CA VAL A 284 -36.66 -3.13 -25.21
C VAL A 284 -35.23 -2.70 -25.53
N ARG A 285 -34.92 -2.39 -26.79
CA ARG A 285 -33.60 -1.88 -27.20
C ARG A 285 -33.26 -0.56 -26.51
N LEU A 286 -34.21 0.39 -26.42
CA LEU A 286 -34.05 1.65 -25.69
C LEU A 286 -33.90 1.45 -24.17
N PHE A 287 -34.62 0.48 -23.58
CA PHE A 287 -34.51 0.13 -22.17
C PHE A 287 -33.11 -0.38 -21.82
N PHE A 288 -32.60 -1.37 -22.57
CA PHE A 288 -31.21 -1.85 -22.43
C PHE A 288 -30.18 -0.72 -22.69
N LYS A 289 -30.46 0.21 -23.60
CA LYS A 289 -29.62 1.38 -23.93
C LYS A 289 -29.50 2.38 -22.78
N PHE A 290 -30.61 2.72 -22.12
CA PHE A 290 -30.63 3.65 -20.98
C PHE A 290 -30.02 3.02 -19.73
N PHE A 291 -30.31 1.74 -19.49
CA PHE A 291 -29.75 0.97 -18.39
C PHE A 291 -28.21 0.92 -18.49
N HIS A 292 -27.67 0.66 -19.68
CA HIS A 292 -26.22 0.58 -19.92
C HIS A 292 -25.49 1.91 -19.68
N LYS A 293 -26.03 3.04 -20.16
CA LYS A 293 -25.42 4.37 -19.95
C LYS A 293 -25.35 4.73 -18.45
N LYS A 294 -26.43 4.46 -17.69
CA LYS A 294 -26.44 4.68 -16.25
C LYS A 294 -25.40 3.80 -15.53
N ILE A 295 -25.30 2.52 -15.89
CA ILE A 295 -24.31 1.59 -15.33
C ILE A 295 -22.88 2.12 -15.49
N ILE A 296 -22.51 2.64 -16.67
CA ILE A 296 -21.15 3.17 -16.90
C ILE A 296 -20.85 4.38 -16.02
N TYR A 297 -21.81 5.31 -15.87
CA TYR A 297 -21.63 6.44 -14.95
C TYR A 297 -21.49 5.95 -13.52
N TYR A 298 -22.28 4.97 -13.09
CA TYR A 298 -22.14 4.37 -11.76
C TYR A 298 -20.77 3.70 -11.58
N ILE A 299 -20.24 2.99 -12.57
CA ILE A 299 -18.87 2.43 -12.54
C ILE A 299 -17.83 3.54 -12.38
N ILE A 300 -17.96 4.62 -13.16
CA ILE A 300 -17.03 5.76 -13.08
C ILE A 300 -17.06 6.42 -11.69
N TYR A 301 -18.26 6.68 -11.16
CA TYR A 301 -18.41 7.26 -9.82
C TYR A 301 -17.94 6.30 -8.73
N LEU A 302 -18.17 5.00 -8.89
CA LEU A 302 -17.66 3.97 -8.00
C LEU A 302 -16.12 3.98 -7.96
N VAL A 303 -15.45 4.00 -9.12
CA VAL A 303 -13.98 4.09 -9.18
C VAL A 303 -13.48 5.40 -8.54
N ALA A 304 -14.19 6.52 -8.76
CA ALA A 304 -13.85 7.78 -8.13
C ALA A 304 -13.97 7.71 -6.59
N ILE A 305 -15.06 7.14 -6.07
CA ILE A 305 -15.31 6.97 -4.64
C ILE A 305 -14.31 5.99 -4.01
N LEU A 306 -13.92 4.94 -4.73
CA LEU A 306 -12.93 3.97 -4.25
C LEU A 306 -11.50 4.48 -4.32
N SER A 307 -11.21 5.51 -5.12
CA SER A 307 -9.83 5.98 -5.33
C SER A 307 -9.13 6.51 -4.05
N PRO A 308 -9.77 7.27 -3.15
CA PRO A 308 -9.12 7.71 -1.92
C PRO A 308 -8.91 6.56 -0.93
N LEU A 309 -9.86 5.61 -0.86
CA LEU A 309 -9.73 4.39 -0.07
C LEU A 309 -8.55 3.54 -0.55
N PHE A 310 -8.44 3.34 -1.87
CA PHE A 310 -7.34 2.60 -2.46
C PHE A 310 -6.01 3.33 -2.27
N SER A 311 -5.98 4.66 -2.43
CA SER A 311 -4.79 5.47 -2.15
C SER A 311 -4.35 5.36 -0.69
N TYR A 312 -5.29 5.38 0.26
CA TYR A 312 -5.01 5.19 1.68
C TYR A 312 -4.40 3.82 1.93
N PHE A 313 -4.97 2.77 1.33
CA PHE A 313 -4.43 1.41 1.40
C PHE A 313 -2.98 1.35 0.87
N LEU A 314 -2.72 1.87 -0.33
CA LEU A 314 -1.37 1.86 -0.92
C LEU A 314 -0.36 2.57 -0.03
N LEU A 315 -0.76 3.73 0.51
CA LEU A 315 0.08 4.56 1.35
C LEU A 315 0.41 3.85 2.67
N GLN A 316 -0.59 3.31 3.36
CA GLN A 316 -0.39 2.59 4.63
C GLN A 316 0.41 1.31 4.41
N ASN A 317 -0.04 0.44 3.50
CA ASN A 317 0.54 -0.88 3.23
C ASN A 317 2.01 -0.84 2.82
N SER A 318 2.50 0.29 2.30
CA SER A 318 3.90 0.47 1.92
C SER A 318 4.87 0.49 3.12
N TYR A 319 4.41 0.70 4.36
CA TYR A 319 5.32 0.69 5.51
C TYR A 319 4.75 -0.04 6.73
N SER A 320 3.43 -0.02 6.92
CA SER A 320 2.74 -0.68 8.02
C SER A 320 1.47 -1.35 7.51
N ARG A 321 1.00 -2.39 8.20
CA ARG A 321 -0.27 -3.02 7.82
C ARG A 321 -1.42 -2.06 8.06
N ILE A 322 -2.44 -2.14 7.20
CA ILE A 322 -3.69 -1.39 7.40
C ILE A 322 -4.45 -1.87 8.64
N GLY A 323 -4.34 -3.17 8.98
CA GLY A 323 -4.99 -3.74 10.16
C GLY A 323 -4.35 -3.36 11.50
N ASN A 324 -3.14 -2.79 11.50
CA ASN A 324 -2.52 -2.26 12.72
C ASN A 324 -3.13 -0.91 13.15
N VAL A 325 -3.91 -0.28 12.27
CA VAL A 325 -4.49 1.03 12.53
C VAL A 325 -5.74 0.87 13.39
N ASP A 326 -5.86 1.68 14.43
CA ASP A 326 -7.00 1.73 15.31
C ASP A 326 -8.30 2.00 14.53
N GLN A 327 -9.39 1.35 14.96
CA GLN A 327 -10.65 1.38 14.22
C GLN A 327 -11.23 2.79 14.06
N SER A 328 -11.07 3.65 15.07
CA SER A 328 -11.47 5.06 15.02
C SER A 328 -10.58 5.89 14.08
N ALA A 329 -9.29 5.60 14.04
CA ALA A 329 -8.32 6.31 13.21
C ALA A 329 -8.58 6.10 11.72
N HIS A 330 -9.11 4.93 11.31
CA HIS A 330 -9.51 4.70 9.92
C HIS A 330 -10.47 5.76 9.37
N PHE A 331 -11.43 6.21 10.17
CA PHE A 331 -12.39 7.23 9.75
C PHE A 331 -11.69 8.54 9.40
N TYR A 332 -10.82 9.04 10.28
CA TYR A 332 -10.10 10.31 10.07
C TYR A 332 -9.11 10.24 8.92
N ASN A 333 -8.39 9.11 8.77
CA ASN A 333 -7.49 8.91 7.63
C ASN A 333 -8.25 8.95 6.30
N LEU A 334 -9.38 8.25 6.21
CA LEU A 334 -10.22 8.27 5.01
C LEU A 334 -10.79 9.67 4.76
N LEU A 335 -11.27 10.36 5.79
CA LEU A 335 -11.77 11.72 5.69
C LEU A 335 -10.72 12.67 5.09
N LEU A 336 -9.47 12.63 5.60
CA LEU A 336 -8.35 13.41 5.07
C LEU A 336 -8.06 13.07 3.60
N MET A 337 -8.10 11.80 3.23
CA MET A 337 -7.89 11.36 1.85
C MET A 337 -9.02 11.80 0.91
N TYR A 338 -10.28 11.79 1.35
CA TYR A 338 -11.40 12.33 0.59
C TYR A 338 -11.31 13.85 0.43
N ILE A 339 -10.91 14.57 1.48
CA ILE A 339 -10.67 16.01 1.41
C ILE A 339 -9.57 16.29 0.38
N LEU A 340 -8.43 15.61 0.45
CA LEU A 340 -7.34 15.75 -0.51
C LEU A 340 -7.81 15.46 -1.96
N PHE A 341 -8.60 14.40 -2.17
CA PHE A 341 -9.17 14.09 -3.47
C PHE A 341 -10.10 15.20 -4.00
N LEU A 342 -10.97 15.75 -3.14
CA LEU A 342 -11.86 16.85 -3.52
C LEU A 342 -11.09 18.12 -3.86
N LEU A 343 -10.02 18.44 -3.11
CA LEU A 343 -9.15 19.57 -3.41
C LEU A 343 -8.48 19.42 -4.77
N ILE A 344 -7.90 18.24 -5.06
CA ILE A 344 -7.32 17.94 -6.37
C ILE A 344 -8.40 18.05 -7.45
N PHE A 345 -9.63 17.60 -7.19
CA PHE A 345 -10.73 17.67 -8.14
C PHE A 345 -11.20 19.09 -8.43
N TRP A 346 -11.32 19.94 -7.41
CA TRP A 346 -11.70 21.34 -7.59
C TRP A 346 -10.62 22.14 -8.33
N ILE A 347 -9.35 21.92 -7.99
CA ILE A 347 -8.24 22.61 -8.65
C ILE A 347 -8.08 22.14 -10.10
N SER A 348 -8.11 20.83 -10.35
CA SER A 348 -7.88 20.27 -11.69
C SER A 348 -9.12 20.30 -12.59
N THR A 349 -10.33 20.40 -12.01
CA THR A 349 -11.64 20.25 -12.68
C THR A 349 -11.78 18.94 -13.48
N SER A 350 -10.91 17.96 -13.22
CA SER A 350 -10.78 16.73 -14.00
C SER A 350 -10.82 15.53 -13.08
N LEU A 351 -11.94 14.82 -13.10
CA LEU A 351 -12.14 13.61 -12.29
C LEU A 351 -11.06 12.57 -12.57
N ARG A 352 -10.73 12.37 -13.85
CA ARG A 352 -9.68 11.44 -14.27
C ARG A 352 -8.32 11.81 -13.70
N PHE A 353 -7.95 13.09 -13.81
CA PHE A 353 -6.67 13.56 -13.28
C PHE A 353 -6.62 13.41 -11.76
N SER A 354 -7.74 13.66 -11.09
CA SER A 354 -7.84 13.53 -9.62
C SER A 354 -7.65 12.10 -9.16
N ILE A 355 -8.28 11.13 -9.83
CA ILE A 355 -8.10 9.70 -9.57
C ILE A 355 -6.64 9.30 -9.82
N VAL A 356 -6.05 9.70 -10.94
CA VAL A 356 -4.65 9.35 -11.25
C VAL A 356 -3.69 9.98 -10.23
N LEU A 357 -3.90 11.25 -9.87
CA LEU A 357 -3.01 11.97 -8.97
C LEU A 357 -3.10 11.45 -7.54
N ILE A 358 -4.30 11.17 -7.01
CA ILE A 358 -4.43 10.67 -5.63
C ILE A 358 -3.72 9.32 -5.48
N ILE A 359 -3.89 8.40 -6.44
CA ILE A 359 -3.21 7.10 -6.44
C ILE A 359 -1.70 7.24 -6.55
N ALA A 360 -1.22 8.10 -7.46
CA ALA A 360 0.21 8.34 -7.62
C ALA A 360 0.83 8.93 -6.35
N VAL A 361 0.18 9.92 -5.73
CA VAL A 361 0.62 10.54 -4.48
C VAL A 361 0.63 9.52 -3.34
N GLY A 362 -0.43 8.71 -3.20
CA GLY A 362 -0.48 7.67 -2.16
C GLY A 362 0.66 6.66 -2.27
N LEU A 363 0.94 6.19 -3.48
CA LEU A 363 2.03 5.25 -3.72
C LEU A 363 3.41 5.87 -3.44
N VAL A 364 3.65 7.08 -3.95
CA VAL A 364 4.93 7.78 -3.76
C VAL A 364 5.17 8.11 -2.29
N LEU A 365 4.16 8.65 -1.57
CA LEU A 365 4.29 8.95 -0.15
C LEU A 365 4.48 7.69 0.69
N GLY A 366 3.81 6.59 0.35
CA GLY A 366 4.01 5.30 1.03
C GLY A 366 5.45 4.79 0.89
N ILE A 367 6.01 4.83 -0.32
CA ILE A 367 7.42 4.45 -0.58
C ILE A 367 8.38 5.37 0.16
N LEU A 368 8.18 6.70 0.05
CA LEU A 368 9.01 7.68 0.74
C LEU A 368 8.96 7.50 2.26
N ASN A 369 7.80 7.16 2.82
CA ASN A 369 7.65 6.90 4.24
C ASN A 369 8.48 5.69 4.68
N LYS A 370 8.47 4.58 3.92
CA LYS A 370 9.35 3.44 4.22
C LYS A 370 10.81 3.84 4.17
N VAL A 371 11.22 4.53 3.10
CA VAL A 371 12.62 4.96 2.93
C VAL A 371 13.06 5.82 4.10
N MET A 372 12.21 6.74 4.57
CA MET A 372 12.52 7.57 5.73
C MET A 372 12.67 6.77 7.02
N ILE A 373 11.79 5.79 7.25
CA ILE A 373 11.87 4.88 8.41
C ILE A 373 13.18 4.10 8.37
N ASP A 374 13.56 3.54 7.22
CA ASP A 374 14.79 2.74 7.10
C ASP A 374 16.07 3.56 7.25
N VAL A 375 16.02 4.84 6.91
CA VAL A 375 17.20 5.72 6.89
C VAL A 375 17.36 6.52 8.18
N ARG A 376 16.25 6.84 8.87
CA ARG A 376 16.24 7.77 10.01
C ARG A 376 15.49 7.26 11.24
N ASP A 377 15.00 6.02 11.21
CA ASP A 377 14.12 5.45 12.25
C ASP A 377 12.91 6.36 12.56
N ALA A 378 12.49 7.16 11.57
CA ALA A 378 11.44 8.14 11.70
C ALA A 378 10.59 8.19 10.43
N PRO A 379 9.26 8.30 10.53
CA PRO A 379 8.38 8.43 9.39
C PRO A 379 8.59 9.76 8.66
N LEU A 380 7.97 9.89 7.49
CA LEU A 380 7.91 11.13 6.75
C LEU A 380 7.07 12.16 7.51
N MET A 381 7.73 13.21 7.98
CA MET A 381 7.14 14.31 8.74
C MET A 381 6.94 15.55 7.87
N TYR A 382 6.05 16.44 8.30
CA TYR A 382 5.74 17.67 7.57
C TYR A 382 6.97 18.55 7.31
N TYR A 383 7.92 18.60 8.23
CA TYR A 383 9.15 19.39 8.09
C TYR A 383 10.13 18.81 7.07
N ASN A 384 10.04 17.51 6.73
CA ASN A 384 10.89 16.91 5.71
C ASN A 384 10.61 17.46 4.31
N LEU A 385 9.42 18.04 4.07
CA LEU A 385 9.10 18.74 2.83
C LEU A 385 10.01 19.96 2.60
N PHE A 386 10.54 20.55 3.67
CA PHE A 386 11.49 21.67 3.60
C PHE A 386 12.96 21.22 3.57
N GLN A 387 13.23 19.93 3.82
CA GLN A 387 14.57 19.36 3.95
C GLN A 387 14.86 18.26 2.92
N ILE A 388 14.24 18.35 1.73
CA ILE A 388 14.31 17.29 0.72
C ILE A 388 15.75 17.02 0.24
N GLN A 389 16.61 18.05 0.23
CA GLN A 389 18.03 17.93 -0.15
C GLN A 389 18.82 17.08 0.85
N ASP A 390 18.61 17.29 2.15
CA ASP A 390 19.26 16.51 3.21
C ASP A 390 18.77 15.06 3.18
N GLY A 391 17.48 14.85 2.86
CA GLY A 391 16.90 13.53 2.65
C GLY A 391 17.61 12.75 1.54
N LEU A 392 17.79 13.38 0.37
CA LEU A 392 18.46 12.77 -0.78
C LEU A 392 19.94 12.45 -0.49
N ASN A 393 20.64 13.34 0.22
CA ASN A 393 22.04 13.13 0.58
C ASN A 393 22.23 11.92 1.51
N VAL A 394 21.32 11.69 2.46
CA VAL A 394 21.40 10.52 3.35
C VAL A 394 20.91 9.25 2.64
N ALA A 395 19.82 9.32 1.86
CA ALA A 395 19.31 8.18 1.11
C ALA A 395 20.30 7.64 0.06
N SER A 396 21.21 8.47 -0.45
CA SER A 396 22.30 7.99 -1.33
C SER A 396 23.33 7.09 -0.64
N LYS A 397 23.36 7.07 0.70
CA LYS A 397 24.31 6.29 1.50
C LYS A 397 23.73 4.98 2.04
N VAL A 398 22.40 4.81 1.99
CA VAL A 398 21.70 3.64 2.52
C VAL A 398 20.83 3.07 1.42
N ALA A 399 21.07 1.81 1.04
CA ALA A 399 20.20 1.12 0.10
C ALA A 399 18.86 0.84 0.80
N PRO A 400 17.73 1.36 0.29
CA PRO A 400 16.44 1.08 0.90
C PRO A 400 16.09 -0.40 0.70
N VAL A 401 15.49 -1.01 1.73
CA VAL A 401 15.09 -2.41 1.69
C VAL A 401 13.57 -2.50 1.60
N PHE A 402 13.09 -2.92 0.43
CA PHE A 402 11.67 -3.03 0.16
C PHE A 402 11.14 -4.39 0.58
N THR A 403 10.14 -4.35 1.46
CA THR A 403 9.35 -5.51 1.84
C THR A 403 8.43 -5.95 0.69
N GLN A 404 7.97 -7.20 0.74
CA GLN A 404 6.96 -7.70 -0.20
C GLN A 404 5.72 -6.79 -0.30
N ARG A 405 5.31 -6.17 0.83
CA ARG A 405 4.12 -5.29 0.90
C ARG A 405 4.24 -4.06 0.01
N ILE A 406 5.42 -3.45 -0.07
CA ILE A 406 5.69 -2.30 -0.96
C ILE A 406 5.54 -2.73 -2.40
N PHE A 407 6.11 -3.89 -2.74
CA PHE A 407 6.04 -4.40 -4.10
C PHE A 407 4.59 -4.75 -4.50
N GLN A 408 3.79 -5.30 -3.57
CA GLN A 408 2.34 -5.49 -3.76
C GLN A 408 1.62 -4.16 -4.01
N SER A 409 1.89 -3.12 -3.20
CA SER A 409 1.34 -1.77 -3.41
C SER A 409 1.72 -1.19 -4.78
N VAL A 410 2.95 -1.42 -5.25
CA VAL A 410 3.40 -0.99 -6.58
C VAL A 410 2.62 -1.71 -7.69
N ILE A 411 2.48 -3.03 -7.61
CA ILE A 411 1.70 -3.83 -8.59
C ILE A 411 0.26 -3.32 -8.66
N LEU A 412 -0.39 -3.22 -7.50
CA LEU A 412 -1.78 -2.77 -7.35
C LEU A 412 -1.95 -1.33 -7.85
N GLY A 413 -1.01 -0.45 -7.55
CA GLY A 413 -0.93 0.91 -8.08
C GLY A 413 -0.84 0.94 -9.61
N CYS A 414 0.05 0.16 -10.21
CA CYS A 414 0.19 0.07 -11.68
C CYS A 414 -1.08 -0.45 -12.37
N VAL A 415 -1.74 -1.47 -11.82
CA VAL A 415 -3.01 -2.00 -12.33
C VAL A 415 -4.11 -0.93 -12.25
N PHE A 416 -4.23 -0.25 -11.11
CA PHE A 416 -5.26 0.78 -10.92
C PHE A 416 -5.01 2.02 -11.79
N LEU A 417 -3.76 2.48 -11.91
CA LEU A 417 -3.39 3.60 -12.79
C LEU A 417 -3.68 3.26 -14.25
N SER A 418 -3.43 2.01 -14.66
CA SER A 418 -3.80 1.51 -15.99
C SER A 418 -5.32 1.55 -16.17
N LEU A 419 -6.11 1.05 -15.21
CA LEU A 419 -7.57 1.12 -15.24
C LEU A 419 -8.06 2.58 -15.40
N ALA A 420 -7.58 3.49 -14.54
CA ALA A 420 -7.98 4.90 -14.53
C ALA A 420 -7.63 5.63 -15.85
N THR A 421 -6.54 5.24 -16.50
CA THR A 421 -6.07 5.84 -17.77
C THR A 421 -6.94 5.43 -18.97
N PHE A 422 -7.70 4.35 -18.92
CA PHE A 422 -8.55 3.96 -20.06
C PHE A 422 -10.04 4.22 -19.84
N LEU A 423 -10.45 4.63 -18.63
CA LEU A 423 -11.86 4.89 -18.31
C LEU A 423 -12.53 5.80 -19.36
N PRO A 424 -13.78 5.48 -19.77
CA PRO A 424 -14.54 6.23 -20.79
C PRO A 424 -15.07 7.57 -20.26
N MET A 425 -14.19 8.40 -19.70
CA MET A 425 -14.52 9.73 -19.20
C MET A 425 -14.44 10.75 -20.33
N LYS A 426 -15.60 11.30 -20.71
CA LYS A 426 -15.64 12.46 -21.60
C LYS A 426 -15.31 13.72 -20.79
N PRO A 427 -14.35 14.55 -21.20
CA PRO A 427 -14.20 15.87 -20.60
C PRO A 427 -15.50 16.63 -20.83
N LYS A 428 -16.15 17.10 -19.76
CA LYS A 428 -17.28 18.02 -19.90
C LYS A 428 -16.76 19.26 -20.64
N LYS A 429 -17.48 19.68 -21.68
CA LYS A 429 -17.23 20.93 -22.42
C LYS A 429 -17.63 22.12 -21.54
N ILE A 430 -16.84 22.36 -20.49
CA ILE A 430 -16.95 23.53 -19.63
C ILE A 430 -16.04 24.59 -20.26
N ALA A 431 -16.56 25.81 -20.42
CA ALA A 431 -15.77 26.95 -20.91
C ALA A 431 -14.53 27.14 -20.03
N TRP A 432 -13.38 27.42 -20.65
CA TRP A 432 -12.08 27.47 -19.96
C TRP A 432 -12.07 28.47 -18.80
N TRP A 433 -12.74 29.62 -18.92
CA TRP A 433 -12.86 30.61 -17.85
C TRP A 433 -13.65 30.09 -16.63
N LYS A 434 -14.71 29.27 -16.83
CA LYS A 434 -15.46 28.66 -15.73
C LYS A 434 -14.59 27.66 -14.97
N ARG A 435 -13.68 26.97 -15.66
CA ARG A 435 -12.71 26.08 -15.01
C ARG A 435 -11.78 26.89 -14.11
N ILE A 436 -11.24 28.00 -14.61
CA ILE A 436 -10.38 28.90 -13.84
C ILE A 436 -11.10 29.41 -12.58
N VAL A 437 -12.35 29.86 -12.71
CA VAL A 437 -13.13 30.34 -11.55
C VAL A 437 -13.30 29.23 -10.51
N VAL A 438 -13.67 28.00 -10.92
CA VAL A 438 -13.79 26.87 -10.01
C VAL A 438 -12.46 26.50 -9.35
N SER A 439 -11.36 26.51 -10.11
CA SER A 439 -10.02 26.25 -9.58
C SER A 439 -9.58 27.30 -8.56
N ILE A 440 -9.84 28.59 -8.83
CA ILE A 440 -9.54 29.69 -7.90
C ILE A 440 -10.38 29.56 -6.63
N LEU A 441 -11.68 29.29 -6.75
CA LEU A 441 -12.55 29.07 -5.59
C LEU A 441 -12.08 27.85 -4.78
N GLY A 442 -11.71 26.75 -5.44
CA GLY A 442 -11.14 25.58 -4.79
C GLY A 442 -9.86 25.90 -4.03
N LEU A 443 -8.96 26.70 -4.62
CA LEU A 443 -7.74 27.17 -3.98
C LEU A 443 -8.04 28.04 -2.75
N LEU A 444 -8.96 28.99 -2.86
CA LEU A 444 -9.37 29.85 -1.74
C LEU A 444 -9.96 29.02 -0.60
N VAL A 445 -10.86 28.08 -0.90
CA VAL A 445 -11.41 27.16 0.11
C VAL A 445 -10.29 26.34 0.75
N THR A 446 -9.29 25.91 -0.02
CA THR A 446 -8.12 25.21 0.54
C THR A 446 -7.36 26.09 1.53
N VAL A 447 -7.01 27.31 1.16
CA VAL A 447 -6.21 28.23 1.99
C VAL A 447 -6.95 28.62 3.27
N PHE A 448 -8.25 28.89 3.19
CA PHE A 448 -9.02 29.40 4.33
C PHE A 448 -9.64 28.30 5.18
N ALA A 449 -10.12 27.18 4.62
CA ALA A 449 -10.83 26.16 5.39
C ALA A 449 -9.89 25.05 5.91
N LEU A 450 -8.85 24.68 5.16
CA LEU A 450 -7.99 23.55 5.53
C LEU A 450 -7.34 23.71 6.92
N PRO A 451 -6.87 24.90 7.36
CA PRO A 451 -6.33 25.08 8.70
C PRO A 451 -7.34 24.84 9.83
N PHE A 452 -8.62 25.18 9.63
CA PHE A 452 -9.67 24.91 10.62
C PHE A 452 -10.07 23.44 10.62
N ILE A 453 -10.14 22.83 9.43
CA ILE A 453 -10.43 21.41 9.27
C ILE A 453 -9.32 20.57 9.91
N SER A 454 -8.04 20.88 9.66
CA SER A 454 -6.91 20.14 10.23
C SER A 454 -6.88 20.25 11.74
N LYS A 455 -7.05 21.47 12.28
CA LYS A 455 -7.17 21.70 13.72
C LYS A 455 -8.34 20.93 14.35
N SER A 456 -9.53 20.96 13.73
CA SER A 456 -10.70 20.24 14.24
C SER A 456 -10.50 18.72 14.22
N ILE A 457 -9.89 18.17 13.17
CA ILE A 457 -9.57 16.74 13.11
C ILE A 457 -8.59 16.37 14.21
N TYR A 458 -7.53 17.15 14.42
CA TYR A 458 -6.56 16.95 15.51
C TYR A 458 -7.25 16.96 16.88
N GLU A 459 -8.02 18.00 17.20
CA GLU A 459 -8.71 18.14 18.48
C GLU A 459 -9.78 17.07 18.72
N THR A 460 -10.44 16.57 17.67
CA THR A 460 -11.49 15.54 17.80
C THR A 460 -10.91 14.12 17.82
N ALA A 461 -9.80 13.88 17.12
CA ALA A 461 -9.14 12.59 17.11
C ALA A 461 -8.33 12.34 18.39
N ASP A 462 -7.76 13.41 18.99
CA ASP A 462 -7.05 13.41 20.28
C ASP A 462 -6.09 12.23 20.45
N ILE A 463 -5.27 11.98 19.43
CA ILE A 463 -4.33 10.85 19.43
C ILE A 463 -3.09 11.17 20.26
N LYS A 464 -2.58 10.17 20.99
CA LYS A 464 -1.33 10.30 21.75
C LYS A 464 -0.12 10.28 20.80
N LEU A 465 0.60 11.40 20.72
CA LEU A 465 1.81 11.53 19.90
C LEU A 465 3.06 11.10 20.68
N SER A 466 3.91 10.28 20.05
CA SER A 466 5.20 9.85 20.60
C SER A 466 6.35 10.41 19.77
N TYR A 467 7.04 11.40 20.32
CA TYR A 467 8.23 11.99 19.70
C TYR A 467 9.45 11.05 19.71
N TRP A 468 9.44 10.03 20.58
CA TRP A 468 10.50 9.02 20.65
C TRP A 468 10.27 7.84 19.70
N ARG A 469 9.00 7.50 19.44
CA ARG A 469 8.57 6.37 18.59
C ARG A 469 7.47 6.80 17.62
N MET A 470 7.82 7.74 16.75
CA MET A 470 6.90 8.29 15.75
C MET A 470 6.39 7.23 14.77
N ASP A 471 7.25 6.26 14.44
CA ASP A 471 6.95 5.06 13.65
C ASP A 471 5.76 4.27 14.24
N SER A 472 5.74 4.10 15.56
CA SER A 472 4.64 3.42 16.26
C SER A 472 3.34 4.23 16.19
N THR A 473 3.41 5.55 16.38
CA THR A 473 2.24 6.43 16.21
C THR A 473 1.64 6.31 14.81
N TYR A 474 2.47 6.32 13.76
CA TYR A 474 2.01 6.16 12.37
C TYR A 474 1.42 4.77 12.11
N SER A 475 2.01 3.71 12.69
CA SER A 475 1.48 2.36 12.57
C SER A 475 0.08 2.23 13.17
N LYS A 476 -0.13 2.77 14.39
CA LYS A 476 -1.40 2.70 15.14
C LYS A 476 -2.46 3.68 14.67
N ASN A 477 -2.08 4.90 14.30
CA ASN A 477 -3.05 5.94 13.94
C ASN A 477 -3.18 6.17 12.43
N GLY A 478 -2.38 5.49 11.61
CA GLY A 478 -2.33 5.70 10.18
C GLY A 478 -1.59 6.98 9.79
N PHE A 479 -1.07 7.00 8.57
CA PHE A 479 -0.20 8.08 8.11
C PHE A 479 -0.92 9.44 7.96
N PRO A 480 -2.04 9.58 7.21
CA PRO A 480 -2.66 10.90 7.04
C PRO A 480 -3.00 11.59 8.37
N LEU A 481 -3.60 10.87 9.31
CA LEU A 481 -3.96 11.40 10.61
C LEU A 481 -2.71 11.77 11.41
N SER A 482 -1.73 10.87 11.51
CA SER A 482 -0.50 11.14 12.25
C SER A 482 0.26 12.34 11.69
N PHE A 483 0.38 12.43 10.36
CA PHE A 483 1.03 13.54 9.68
C PHE A 483 0.38 14.89 10.01
N VAL A 484 -0.95 14.95 9.97
CA VAL A 484 -1.71 16.16 10.34
C VAL A 484 -1.58 16.46 11.82
N SER A 485 -1.66 15.46 12.70
CA SER A 485 -1.58 15.67 14.14
C SER A 485 -0.21 16.19 14.56
N TYR A 486 0.90 15.64 14.04
CA TYR A 486 2.23 16.19 14.29
C TYR A 486 2.41 17.60 13.73
N TYR A 487 1.79 17.90 12.58
CA TYR A 487 1.81 19.26 12.05
C TYR A 487 1.05 20.25 12.96
N GLU A 488 -0.15 19.88 13.43
CA GLU A 488 -0.93 20.73 14.34
C GLU A 488 -0.25 20.89 15.70
N ASP A 489 0.30 19.82 16.27
CA ASP A 489 1.02 19.85 17.55
C ASP A 489 2.29 20.69 17.49
N SER A 490 2.94 20.77 16.33
CA SER A 490 4.13 21.60 16.13
C SER A 490 3.89 23.11 16.16
N LYS A 491 2.62 23.54 16.10
CA LYS A 491 2.29 24.96 16.10
C LYS A 491 2.47 25.53 17.51
N ILE A 492 3.56 26.25 17.69
CA ILE A 492 3.88 26.91 18.96
C ILE A 492 2.80 27.97 19.27
N ALA A 493 2.07 27.77 20.37
CA ALA A 493 1.18 28.79 20.89
C ALA A 493 2.01 29.93 21.51
N LYS A 494 1.65 31.18 21.17
CA LYS A 494 2.28 32.37 21.75
C LYS A 494 2.08 32.35 23.28
N PRO A 495 3.14 32.37 24.10
CA PRO A 495 3.01 32.37 25.56
C PRO A 495 2.21 33.57 26.05
N GLN A 496 1.49 33.40 27.16
CA GLN A 496 0.71 34.48 27.76
C GLN A 496 1.64 35.65 28.13
N GLY A 497 1.31 36.85 27.65
CA GLY A 497 2.10 38.06 27.91
C GLY A 497 3.38 38.18 27.09
N TYR A 498 3.59 37.36 26.06
CA TYR A 498 4.68 37.55 25.09
C TYR A 498 4.47 38.85 24.28
N SER A 499 5.44 39.75 24.29
CA SER A 499 5.56 40.85 23.35
C SER A 499 7.02 41.04 22.98
N TYR A 500 7.28 41.60 21.80
CA TYR A 500 8.64 41.91 21.38
C TYR A 500 9.31 42.86 22.38
N GLU A 501 8.58 43.86 22.87
CA GLU A 501 9.13 44.80 23.87
C GLU A 501 9.50 44.10 25.17
N LYS A 502 8.71 43.12 25.63
CA LYS A 502 8.99 42.38 26.87
C LYS A 502 10.21 41.48 26.73
N VAL A 503 10.41 40.86 25.57
CA VAL A 503 11.63 40.09 25.27
C VAL A 503 12.84 41.01 25.22
N GLU A 504 12.73 42.16 24.55
CA GLU A 504 13.81 43.16 24.49
C GLU A 504 14.15 43.70 25.88
N GLN A 505 13.15 44.00 26.72
CA GLN A 505 13.34 44.37 28.13
C GLN A 505 14.08 43.27 28.92
N LEU A 506 13.70 42.00 28.75
CA LEU A 506 14.37 40.88 29.39
C LEU A 506 15.83 40.73 28.92
N LEU A 507 16.08 40.86 27.62
CA LEU A 507 17.42 40.76 27.05
C LEU A 507 18.30 41.96 27.43
N ASN A 508 17.72 43.14 27.63
CA ASN A 508 18.46 44.33 28.10
C ASN A 508 19.05 44.15 29.52
N VAL A 509 18.50 43.25 30.34
CA VAL A 509 19.08 42.86 31.64
C VAL A 509 20.36 42.04 31.46
N TYR A 510 20.52 41.38 30.31
CA TYR A 510 21.70 40.61 29.92
C TYR A 510 22.43 41.29 28.76
N PRO A 511 23.02 42.49 28.96
CA PRO A 511 23.71 43.18 27.89
C PRO A 511 24.80 42.27 27.34
N VAL A 512 24.82 42.10 26.02
CA VAL A 512 25.88 41.35 25.33
C VAL A 512 27.19 42.02 25.71
N GLN A 513 27.97 41.37 26.59
CA GLN A 513 29.31 41.80 26.90
C GLN A 513 30.13 41.60 25.63
N LYS A 514 30.31 42.69 24.85
CA LYS A 514 31.35 42.74 23.84
C LYS A 514 32.68 42.75 24.57
N VAL A 515 33.16 41.57 24.94
CA VAL A 515 34.52 41.41 25.43
C VAL A 515 35.42 41.71 24.24
N ASN A 516 35.94 42.94 24.19
CA ASN A 516 37.09 43.26 23.35
C ASN A 516 38.27 42.50 23.96
N ALA A 517 38.42 41.23 23.59
CA ALA A 517 39.55 40.43 24.02
C ALA A 517 40.82 41.06 23.41
N GLN A 518 41.47 41.93 24.17
CA GLN A 518 42.80 42.42 23.88
C GLN A 518 43.78 41.33 24.33
N GLY A 519 44.19 40.48 23.39
CA GLY A 519 45.12 39.38 23.63
C GLY A 519 44.89 38.20 22.69
N GLN A 520 45.81 37.23 22.70
CA GLN A 520 45.64 35.97 22.01
C GLN A 520 44.57 35.15 22.73
N LEU A 521 43.44 34.89 22.06
CA LEU A 521 42.35 34.09 22.61
C LEU A 521 42.79 32.63 22.82
N PRO A 522 42.34 31.96 23.89
CA PRO A 522 42.62 30.54 24.07
C PRO A 522 41.89 29.73 22.99
N ASN A 523 42.49 28.61 22.58
CA ASN A 523 41.78 27.60 21.82
C ASN A 523 40.76 26.93 22.75
N ILE A 524 39.47 27.13 22.48
CA ILE A 524 38.39 26.44 23.18
C ILE A 524 38.06 25.19 22.38
N ILE A 525 38.33 24.01 22.96
CA ILE A 525 37.90 22.73 22.42
C ILE A 525 36.67 22.31 23.22
N VAL A 526 35.50 22.35 22.58
CA VAL A 526 34.26 21.84 23.15
C VAL A 526 34.10 20.38 22.72
N ILE A 527 34.09 19.48 23.70
CA ILE A 527 33.88 18.04 23.48
C ILE A 527 32.52 17.66 24.04
N GLN A 528 31.60 17.20 23.20
CA GLN A 528 30.31 16.65 23.62
C GLN A 528 30.43 15.13 23.74
N ASN A 529 30.33 14.62 24.97
CA ASN A 529 30.37 13.18 25.25
C ASN A 529 28.94 12.63 25.39
N GLU A 530 28.31 12.32 24.25
CA GLU A 530 26.86 12.10 24.09
C GLU A 530 26.27 10.89 24.84
N SER A 531 27.08 10.02 25.44
CA SER A 531 26.62 8.86 26.21
C SER A 531 27.45 8.58 27.46
N GLN A 532 28.23 9.56 27.92
CA GLN A 532 29.05 9.39 29.10
C GLN A 532 28.24 9.64 30.37
N THR A 533 28.16 8.62 31.23
CA THR A 533 27.46 8.66 32.52
C THR A 533 28.32 8.02 33.59
N ASP A 534 28.39 8.63 34.78
CA ASP A 534 29.03 8.02 35.94
C ASP A 534 28.07 7.05 36.64
N PHE A 535 28.40 5.76 36.58
CA PHE A 535 27.62 4.69 37.22
C PHE A 535 28.13 4.32 38.62
N SER A 536 29.18 4.98 39.12
CA SER A 536 29.81 4.65 40.41
C SER A 536 28.85 4.82 41.59
N ASN A 537 27.82 5.66 41.45
CA ASN A 537 26.79 5.90 42.46
C ASN A 537 25.50 5.10 42.25
N LEU A 538 25.46 4.18 41.28
CA LEU A 538 24.25 3.41 40.99
C LEU A 538 24.01 2.33 42.07
N PRO A 539 22.90 2.37 42.83
CA PRO A 539 22.65 1.40 43.90
C PRO A 539 22.60 -0.03 43.36
N GLY A 540 23.34 -0.94 44.00
CA GLY A 540 23.37 -2.36 43.62
C GLY A 540 24.35 -2.71 42.50
N LEU A 541 25.06 -1.74 41.93
CA LEU A 541 26.14 -1.97 40.96
C LEU A 541 27.50 -1.91 41.66
N GLN A 542 28.24 -3.02 41.69
CA GLN A 542 29.61 -3.04 42.16
C GLN A 542 30.56 -3.07 40.96
N LEU A 543 31.28 -1.97 40.75
CA LEU A 543 32.28 -1.87 39.70
C LEU A 543 33.64 -2.32 40.24
N THR A 544 34.36 -3.17 39.50
CA THR A 544 35.69 -3.65 39.90
C THR A 544 36.74 -2.53 39.89
N ASN A 545 36.58 -1.56 38.99
CA ASN A 545 37.40 -0.37 38.87
C ASN A 545 36.51 0.82 38.49
N ASP A 546 36.90 2.02 38.88
CA ASP A 546 36.26 3.26 38.45
C ASP A 546 36.48 3.50 36.95
N PRO A 547 35.44 3.48 36.11
CA PRO A 547 35.54 3.65 34.66
C PRO A 547 35.87 5.09 34.24
N LEU A 548 35.68 6.08 35.12
CA LEU A 548 35.89 7.49 34.86
C LEU A 548 37.02 8.10 35.71
N ARG A 549 37.88 7.27 36.32
CA ARG A 549 38.99 7.65 37.20
C ARG A 549 39.92 8.77 36.74
N PHE A 550 39.98 9.04 35.43
CA PHE A 550 40.86 10.08 34.83
C PHE A 550 40.13 11.39 34.54
N GLN A 551 38.81 11.41 34.70
CA GLN A 551 37.97 12.58 34.50
C GLN A 551 37.46 13.16 35.82
N HIS A 552 37.42 12.34 36.88
CA HIS A 552 37.01 12.71 38.23
C HIS A 552 38.07 13.51 38.98
#